data_AF-A0A3B8VZJ2-F1
#
_entry.id   AF-A0A3B8VZJ2-F1
#
_cell.length_a   1.000
_cell.length_b   1.000
_cell.length_c   1.000
_cell.angle_alpha   90.00
_cell.angle_beta   90.00
_cell.angle_gamma   90.00
#
_symmetry.space_group_name_H-M   'P 1'
#
loop_
_entity.id
_entity.type
_entity.pdbx_description
1 polymer ?
#
loop_
_entity_poly.entity_id
_entity_poly.type
_entity_poly.pdbx_seq_one_letter_code
_entity_poly.pdbx_strand_id
1 'polypeptide(L)'
;MKSSILHIIITALLYIGITTSCNSATQRSDYAHTGQLPLFADSLQSQIISIEQVNTIQKDSIDITHPILMSGWFYLEDIASKTHTIFGAKDLFLLNTTSNGGLHFNQPEIYDTYIDSLSISPFEWNHYAIKINRPEVEIYLNGKSVANLSWVDSSRTNQSVQPIVIGWQGWNDTSKGYAYNFIGENKSATKLKEHNFSAEYEQIISRLSLTANLIFFHTFDNKDSYWHVNQKQIHYAETPNFFVDEDHCSYARFDTTCSFHIATDEIYKSLTIACKIKQDAFYRDYGALVSIGEYIALRTSNNGMYATIPQVRDFYTPNADFPKNKWVHLAITYIEKEGVSYYINGKKCDFLREPRTIQAFKDILVGKNVWNNTLIADIDNIFIWNRSLSEKEIATIATIPENELSDMVFSDNSKQPNLIIALGMGILVIIVAGTFLIYKRRLHKLQRFGHTINKQEELPVASTTLNDVSSSNEPSKEDISTLFKEKLDEIIMANLSSSEFQIKELAIEMGVSRTVLYNQCAGFLSESPKQYIRNIRLDQAKRLLTETDKPIVQIMDETGFESRAYFAKCIKERFGVTPAALRQIP
;
A
#
# COMPACT_ATOMS: atom_id res chain seq x y z
N MET A 1 9.25 -15.69 53.06
CA MET A 1 8.69 -14.82 51.99
C MET A 1 9.58 -13.66 51.53
N LYS A 2 10.81 -13.47 52.03
CA LYS A 2 11.71 -12.38 51.56
C LYS A 2 12.77 -12.81 50.52
N SER A 3 12.91 -14.11 50.23
CA SER A 3 13.90 -14.62 49.26
C SER A 3 13.33 -14.77 47.84
N SER A 4 12.02 -14.99 47.69
CA SER A 4 11.38 -15.20 46.37
C SER A 4 11.16 -13.91 45.56
N ILE A 5 11.09 -12.74 46.21
CA ILE A 5 10.91 -11.45 45.53
C ILE A 5 12.23 -10.94 44.93
N LEU A 6 13.37 -11.27 45.54
CA LEU A 6 14.68 -10.85 45.05
C LEU A 6 15.07 -11.59 43.75
N HIS A 7 14.64 -12.85 43.58
CA HIS A 7 14.83 -13.59 42.32
C HIS A 7 13.99 -13.05 41.16
N ILE A 8 12.77 -12.57 41.43
CA ILE A 8 11.92 -11.99 40.39
C ILE A 8 12.45 -10.62 39.92
N ILE A 9 13.03 -9.83 40.83
CA ILE A 9 13.60 -8.50 40.50
C ILE A 9 14.92 -8.64 39.72
N ILE A 10 15.76 -9.63 40.04
CA ILE A 10 17.03 -9.87 39.29
C ILE A 10 16.76 -10.43 37.89
N THR A 11 15.68 -11.21 37.70
CA THR A 11 15.30 -11.73 36.38
C THR A 11 14.68 -10.64 35.49
N ALA A 12 13.99 -9.66 36.08
CA ALA A 12 13.43 -8.52 35.34
C ALA A 12 14.49 -7.47 34.91
N LEU A 13 15.56 -7.29 35.69
CA LEU A 13 16.61 -6.32 35.38
C LEU A 13 17.61 -6.79 34.30
N LEU A 14 17.70 -8.11 34.05
CA LEU A 14 18.46 -8.67 32.93
C LEU A 14 17.73 -8.56 31.58
N TYR A 15 16.43 -8.24 31.58
CA TYR A 15 15.62 -8.10 30.35
C TYR A 15 15.49 -6.64 29.87
N ILE A 16 15.95 -5.66 30.65
CA ILE A 16 15.82 -4.21 30.36
C ILE A 16 17.15 -3.60 29.90
N GLY A 17 18.27 -4.32 30.03
CA GLY A 17 19.57 -3.88 29.55
C GLY A 17 19.85 -4.40 28.14
N ILE A 18 19.38 -3.69 27.11
CA ILE A 18 20.05 -3.40 25.82
C ILE A 18 19.12 -2.43 25.08
N THR A 19 19.44 -1.13 25.18
CA THR A 19 19.54 -0.15 24.07
C THR A 19 19.33 1.27 24.62
N THR A 20 20.43 1.91 25.01
CA THR A 20 20.57 3.35 24.88
C THR A 20 21.90 3.62 24.21
N SER A 21 21.87 4.11 22.96
CA SER A 21 22.61 5.33 22.60
C SER A 21 22.09 5.89 21.29
N CYS A 22 21.59 7.13 21.38
CA CYS A 22 21.72 8.25 20.44
C CYS A 22 22.82 8.07 19.34
N ASN A 23 22.75 8.65 18.14
CA ASN A 23 22.32 10.01 17.85
C ASN A 23 22.06 10.20 16.33
N SER A 24 21.33 11.28 16.07
CA SER A 24 21.02 11.95 14.81
C SER A 24 22.11 12.00 13.72
N ALA A 25 21.69 11.85 12.47
CA ALA A 25 22.17 12.66 11.36
C ALA A 25 21.02 12.92 10.38
N THR A 26 20.50 14.14 10.44
CA THR A 26 19.67 14.79 9.42
C THR A 26 20.39 14.86 8.08
N GLN A 27 19.73 14.45 6.98
CA GLN A 27 19.93 15.11 5.69
C GLN A 27 18.69 14.99 4.80
N ARG A 28 18.29 16.15 4.25
CA ARG A 28 17.23 16.41 3.28
C ARG A 28 17.36 15.53 2.01
N SER A 29 16.22 15.20 1.41
CA SER A 29 15.99 15.46 -0.02
C SER A 29 14.50 15.45 -0.35
N ASP A 30 14.05 16.55 -0.95
CA ASP A 30 12.90 16.60 -1.86
C ASP A 30 13.03 15.51 -2.95
N TYR A 31 11.93 14.92 -3.43
CA TYR A 31 11.58 14.73 -4.86
C TYR A 31 10.38 13.79 -5.06
N ALA A 32 9.46 14.30 -5.89
CA ALA A 32 8.61 13.62 -6.89
C ALA A 32 7.36 12.83 -6.45
N HIS A 33 6.22 13.43 -6.78
CA HIS A 33 4.94 12.79 -7.05
C HIS A 33 5.03 11.73 -8.17
N THR A 34 4.52 10.53 -7.92
CA THR A 34 3.50 9.76 -8.69
C THR A 34 3.65 8.26 -8.44
N GLY A 35 2.55 7.60 -8.04
CA GLY A 35 2.45 6.14 -7.91
C GLY A 35 2.51 5.66 -6.45
N GLN A 36 1.38 5.25 -5.89
CA GLN A 36 1.36 4.46 -4.66
C GLN A 36 2.18 3.18 -4.88
N LEU A 37 3.27 3.05 -4.13
CA LEU A 37 4.04 1.82 -4.05
C LEU A 37 3.41 0.87 -3.05
N PRO A 38 3.21 -0.41 -3.38
CA PRO A 38 2.67 -1.31 -2.40
C PRO A 38 3.61 -2.46 -2.00
N LEU A 39 3.28 -2.99 -0.81
CA LEU A 39 3.60 -4.31 -0.23
C LEU A 39 4.91 -4.43 0.55
N PHE A 40 4.85 -4.15 1.85
CA PHE A 40 4.90 -5.12 2.96
C PHE A 40 4.11 -4.45 4.10
N ALA A 41 3.49 -5.19 5.02
CA ALA A 41 2.57 -4.68 6.06
C ALA A 41 2.94 -3.28 6.60
N ASP A 42 1.97 -2.42 6.91
CA ASP A 42 2.15 -1.00 7.30
C ASP A 42 3.25 -0.72 8.38
N SER A 43 3.70 -1.75 9.10
CA SER A 43 4.83 -1.69 10.04
C SER A 43 6.24 -1.88 9.42
N LEU A 44 6.36 -2.23 8.14
CA LEU A 44 7.62 -2.58 7.44
C LEU A 44 8.10 -1.53 6.43
N GLN A 45 7.31 -0.47 6.17
CA GLN A 45 7.66 0.62 5.25
C GLN A 45 9.01 1.28 5.56
N SER A 46 9.49 1.23 6.81
CA SER A 46 10.76 1.86 7.23
C SER A 46 12.03 1.14 6.76
N GLN A 47 11.93 -0.05 6.16
CA GLN A 47 13.08 -0.85 5.69
C GLN A 47 13.13 -1.04 4.17
N ILE A 48 12.17 -0.47 3.43
CA ILE A 48 12.16 -0.51 1.98
C ILE A 48 13.07 0.60 1.46
N ILE A 49 13.96 0.24 0.55
CA ILE A 49 14.98 1.14 0.00
C ILE A 49 14.72 1.28 -1.50
N SER A 50 14.60 2.51 -1.99
CA SER A 50 14.60 2.76 -3.44
C SER A 50 15.99 2.49 -3.99
N ILE A 51 16.07 1.62 -4.99
CA ILE A 51 17.31 1.24 -5.66
C ILE A 51 17.91 2.45 -6.40
N GLU A 52 17.07 3.40 -6.84
CA GLU A 52 17.50 4.61 -7.53
C GLU A 52 18.23 5.61 -6.62
N GLN A 53 17.94 5.58 -5.32
CA GLN A 53 18.49 6.53 -4.35
C GLN A 53 19.77 6.02 -3.68
N VAL A 54 20.18 4.77 -3.94
CA VAL A 54 21.31 4.13 -3.29
C VAL A 54 22.43 3.88 -4.27
N ASN A 55 23.42 4.78 -4.27
CA ASN A 55 24.65 4.58 -5.03
C ASN A 55 25.59 3.57 -4.34
N THR A 56 25.51 3.40 -3.01
CA THR A 56 26.23 2.38 -2.23
C THR A 56 25.63 2.30 -0.83
N ILE A 57 25.20 1.13 -0.35
CA ILE A 57 25.05 0.93 1.10
C ILE A 57 26.44 0.65 1.64
N GLN A 58 27.18 1.71 1.96
CA GLN A 58 28.57 1.63 2.42
C GLN A 58 28.72 1.01 3.82
N LYS A 59 27.62 0.60 4.46
CA LYS A 59 27.56 0.34 5.89
C LYS A 59 28.09 -1.04 6.29
N ASP A 60 28.12 -2.00 5.37
CA ASP A 60 28.55 -3.36 5.62
C ASP A 60 29.55 -3.83 4.55
N SER A 61 30.64 -4.44 5.00
CA SER A 61 31.69 -5.03 4.16
C SER A 61 31.78 -6.53 4.38
N ILE A 62 32.03 -7.30 3.33
CA ILE A 62 32.16 -8.76 3.42
C ILE A 62 33.60 -9.20 3.18
N ASP A 63 34.05 -10.16 4.00
CA ASP A 63 35.35 -10.80 3.84
C ASP A 63 35.25 -12.09 3.04
N ILE A 64 35.70 -12.08 1.79
CA ILE A 64 35.59 -13.23 0.89
C ILE A 64 36.55 -14.38 1.23
N THR A 65 37.45 -14.20 2.21
CA THR A 65 38.26 -15.30 2.77
C THR A 65 37.46 -16.21 3.71
N HIS A 66 36.29 -15.75 4.14
CA HIS A 66 35.34 -16.51 4.95
C HIS A 66 34.11 -16.86 4.12
N PRO A 67 33.35 -17.91 4.49
CA PRO A 67 32.08 -18.20 3.86
C PRO A 67 31.12 -17.00 3.97
N ILE A 68 30.46 -16.68 2.87
CA ILE A 68 29.56 -15.54 2.76
C ILE A 68 28.14 -16.04 2.55
N LEU A 69 27.21 -15.39 3.24
CA LEU A 69 25.79 -15.45 2.96
C LEU A 69 25.29 -14.05 2.60
N MET A 70 24.59 -13.92 1.48
CA MET A 70 23.82 -12.71 1.19
C MET A 70 22.41 -13.08 0.73
N SER A 71 21.40 -12.36 1.20
CA SER A 71 20.01 -12.53 0.78
C SER A 71 19.23 -11.22 0.85
N GLY A 72 18.10 -11.16 0.16
CA GLY A 72 17.22 -10.00 0.19
C GLY A 72 16.03 -10.13 -0.74
N TRP A 73 15.21 -9.08 -0.75
CA TRP A 73 14.01 -8.97 -1.56
C TRP A 73 14.11 -7.79 -2.52
N PHE A 74 13.67 -7.96 -3.77
CA PHE A 74 13.64 -6.91 -4.79
C PHE A 74 12.29 -6.87 -5.47
N TYR A 75 11.96 -5.68 -5.89
CA TYR A 75 10.89 -5.39 -6.81
C TYR A 75 11.49 -4.59 -7.96
N LEU A 76 11.40 -5.10 -9.18
CA LEU A 76 11.85 -4.37 -10.37
C LEU A 76 10.66 -3.77 -11.10
N GLU A 77 10.80 -2.49 -11.45
CA GLU A 77 9.83 -1.79 -12.29
C GLU A 77 10.11 -1.96 -13.79
N ASP A 78 11.30 -2.46 -14.14
CA ASP A 78 11.66 -2.83 -15.50
C ASP A 78 12.72 -3.93 -15.48
N ILE A 79 12.57 -4.89 -16.40
CA ILE A 79 13.52 -5.98 -16.66
C ILE A 79 13.86 -6.03 -18.15
N ALA A 80 13.03 -5.45 -19.04
CA ALA A 80 13.14 -5.71 -20.48
C ALA A 80 14.15 -4.80 -21.19
N SER A 81 14.54 -3.68 -20.58
CA SER A 81 15.35 -2.66 -21.26
C SER A 81 16.86 -2.89 -21.14
N LYS A 82 17.33 -3.56 -20.07
CA LYS A 82 18.76 -3.76 -19.79
C LYS A 82 19.00 -4.76 -18.65
N THR A 83 20.27 -5.06 -18.41
CA THR A 83 20.74 -5.78 -17.23
C THR A 83 20.64 -4.88 -15.99
N HIS A 84 20.23 -5.40 -14.84
CA HIS A 84 20.11 -4.63 -13.59
C HIS A 84 20.93 -5.28 -12.47
N THR A 85 21.79 -4.52 -11.79
CA THR A 85 22.49 -5.04 -10.61
C THR A 85 21.52 -5.16 -9.45
N ILE A 86 21.33 -6.37 -8.93
CA ILE A 86 20.51 -6.59 -7.72
C ILE A 86 21.38 -6.26 -6.51
N PHE A 87 22.47 -7.00 -6.34
CA PHE A 87 23.43 -6.82 -5.26
C PHE A 87 24.78 -7.46 -5.57
N GLY A 88 25.77 -7.19 -4.74
CA GLY A 88 27.06 -7.88 -4.80
C GLY A 88 28.07 -7.28 -3.83
N ALA A 89 29.34 -7.59 -4.06
CA ALA A 89 30.46 -6.89 -3.46
C ALA A 89 31.27 -6.22 -4.54
N LYS A 90 31.48 -4.91 -4.37
CA LYS A 90 32.20 -4.09 -5.35
C LYS A 90 33.54 -4.74 -5.71
N ASP A 91 33.84 -4.78 -7.00
CA ASP A 91 35.08 -5.33 -7.57
C ASP A 91 35.33 -6.84 -7.32
N LEU A 92 34.45 -7.55 -6.59
CA LEU A 92 34.54 -9.01 -6.37
C LEU A 92 33.54 -9.78 -7.23
N PHE A 93 32.25 -9.50 -7.04
CA PHE A 93 31.18 -10.12 -7.80
C PHE A 93 29.91 -9.29 -7.76
N LEU A 94 29.09 -9.46 -8.79
CA LEU A 94 27.76 -8.88 -8.90
C LEU A 94 26.77 -9.98 -9.29
N LEU A 95 25.58 -9.94 -8.69
CA LEU A 95 24.42 -10.67 -9.16
C LEU A 95 23.46 -9.68 -9.82
N ASN A 96 23.23 -9.89 -11.10
CA ASN A 96 22.42 -9.04 -11.95
C ASN A 96 21.19 -9.79 -12.45
N THR A 97 20.14 -9.07 -12.84
CA THR A 97 19.15 -9.59 -13.79
C THR A 97 19.54 -9.27 -15.20
N THR A 98 19.16 -10.10 -16.14
CA THR A 98 19.35 -9.90 -17.58
C THR A 98 18.08 -9.36 -18.22
N SER A 99 18.20 -8.84 -19.45
CA SER A 99 17.08 -8.23 -20.17
C SER A 99 15.92 -9.18 -20.52
N ASN A 100 16.13 -10.49 -20.40
CA ASN A 100 15.15 -11.55 -20.61
C ASN A 100 14.58 -12.11 -19.29
N GLY A 101 14.91 -11.51 -18.13
CA GLY A 101 14.46 -11.98 -16.81
C GLY A 101 15.27 -13.14 -16.24
N GLY A 102 16.40 -13.49 -16.84
CA GLY A 102 17.39 -14.40 -16.26
C GLY A 102 18.25 -13.72 -15.18
N LEU A 103 19.18 -14.50 -14.62
CA LEU A 103 20.22 -14.00 -13.72
C LEU A 103 21.58 -14.00 -14.41
N HIS A 104 22.43 -13.04 -14.05
CA HIS A 104 23.82 -12.97 -14.49
C HIS A 104 24.72 -12.81 -13.28
N PHE A 105 25.51 -13.85 -13.00
CA PHE A 105 26.58 -13.81 -12.02
C PHE A 105 27.87 -13.38 -12.71
N ASN A 106 28.42 -12.26 -12.26
CA ASN A 106 29.61 -11.64 -12.81
C ASN A 106 30.70 -11.55 -11.73
N GLN A 107 31.88 -12.09 -12.00
CA GLN A 107 33.12 -11.71 -11.33
C GLN A 107 33.89 -10.77 -12.28
N PRO A 108 33.93 -9.45 -12.01
CA PRO A 108 34.44 -8.47 -12.96
C PRO A 108 35.81 -8.82 -13.54
N GLU A 109 35.92 -8.81 -14.87
CA GLU A 109 37.14 -9.14 -15.64
C GLU A 109 37.67 -10.58 -15.48
N ILE A 110 36.89 -11.48 -14.86
CA ILE A 110 37.33 -12.84 -14.53
C ILE A 110 36.37 -13.88 -15.10
N TYR A 111 35.08 -13.77 -14.77
CA TYR A 111 34.12 -14.84 -15.02
C TYR A 111 32.70 -14.29 -15.18
N ASP A 112 31.98 -14.78 -16.18
CA ASP A 112 30.60 -14.41 -16.47
C ASP A 112 29.76 -15.67 -16.64
N THR A 113 28.62 -15.75 -15.94
CA THR A 113 27.65 -16.83 -16.12
C THR A 113 26.24 -16.31 -16.16
N TYR A 114 25.52 -16.70 -17.21
CA TYR A 114 24.11 -16.41 -17.42
C TYR A 114 23.26 -17.62 -17.04
N ILE A 115 22.19 -17.37 -16.30
CA ILE A 115 21.20 -18.34 -15.85
C ILE A 115 19.87 -17.92 -16.49
N ASP A 116 19.78 -18.11 -17.81
CA ASP A 116 18.68 -17.64 -18.65
C ASP A 116 17.44 -18.54 -18.62
N SER A 117 17.51 -19.72 -17.97
CA SER A 117 16.36 -20.62 -17.81
C SER A 117 15.33 -20.11 -16.79
N LEU A 118 15.52 -18.90 -16.25
CA LEU A 118 14.68 -18.28 -15.25
C LEU A 118 13.87 -17.15 -15.87
N SER A 119 12.70 -16.88 -15.29
CA SER A 119 11.88 -15.71 -15.60
C SER A 119 11.58 -15.01 -14.28
N ILE A 120 12.43 -14.04 -13.93
CA ILE A 120 12.16 -13.12 -12.84
C ILE A 120 11.04 -12.21 -13.29
N SER A 121 9.98 -12.18 -12.51
CA SER A 121 8.80 -11.40 -12.82
C SER A 121 8.99 -9.93 -12.41
N PRO A 122 8.90 -8.95 -13.33
CA PRO A 122 8.84 -7.55 -12.95
C PRO A 122 7.50 -7.28 -12.24
N PHE A 123 7.44 -6.20 -11.48
CA PHE A 123 6.25 -5.81 -10.72
C PHE A 123 5.81 -6.80 -9.64
N GLU A 124 6.74 -7.67 -9.23
CA GLU A 124 6.58 -8.58 -8.09
C GLU A 124 7.80 -8.52 -7.17
N TRP A 125 7.56 -8.78 -5.88
CA TRP A 125 8.62 -9.02 -4.93
C TRP A 125 9.20 -10.41 -5.15
N ASN A 126 10.49 -10.46 -5.42
CA ASN A 126 11.23 -11.68 -5.57
C ASN A 126 12.31 -11.75 -4.48
N HIS A 127 12.57 -12.96 -3.98
CA HIS A 127 13.64 -13.24 -3.03
C HIS A 127 14.84 -13.80 -3.75
N TYR A 128 16.04 -13.38 -3.36
CA TYR A 128 17.28 -13.91 -3.90
C TYR A 128 18.25 -14.15 -2.77
N ALA A 129 19.10 -15.13 -2.97
CA ALA A 129 20.20 -15.37 -2.07
C ALA A 129 21.39 -16.02 -2.78
N ILE A 130 22.56 -15.85 -2.17
CA ILE A 130 23.80 -16.48 -2.60
C ILE A 130 24.55 -17.02 -1.38
N LYS A 131 25.10 -18.22 -1.53
CA LYS A 131 26.10 -18.79 -0.62
C LYS A 131 27.42 -18.84 -1.35
N ILE A 132 28.48 -18.32 -0.75
CA ILE A 132 29.84 -18.47 -1.27
C ILE A 132 30.66 -19.18 -0.21
N ASN A 133 31.07 -20.40 -0.51
CA ASN A 133 32.01 -21.18 0.30
C ASN A 133 33.05 -21.77 -0.66
N ARG A 134 34.08 -20.96 -0.95
CA ARG A 134 35.00 -21.22 -2.06
C ARG A 134 35.49 -22.69 -2.09
N PRO A 135 35.53 -23.33 -3.26
CA PRO A 135 35.19 -22.76 -4.56
C PRO A 135 33.68 -22.75 -4.87
N GLU A 136 32.82 -23.24 -3.99
CA GLU A 136 31.39 -23.39 -4.28
C GLU A 136 30.62 -22.07 -4.19
N VAL A 137 29.77 -21.81 -5.18
CA VAL A 137 28.85 -20.67 -5.23
C VAL A 137 27.45 -21.18 -5.55
N GLU A 138 26.53 -21.06 -4.61
CA GLU A 138 25.14 -21.47 -4.79
C GLU A 138 24.24 -20.23 -4.89
N ILE A 139 23.39 -20.17 -5.92
CA ILE A 139 22.45 -19.07 -6.14
C ILE A 139 21.02 -19.59 -5.97
N TYR A 140 20.20 -18.81 -5.28
CA TYR A 140 18.81 -19.12 -4.97
C TYR A 140 17.90 -17.98 -5.46
N LEU A 141 16.73 -18.35 -5.99
CA LEU A 141 15.65 -17.45 -6.36
C LEU A 141 14.34 -18.00 -5.78
N ASN A 142 13.59 -17.16 -5.07
CA ASN A 142 12.30 -17.50 -4.45
C ASN A 142 12.39 -18.80 -3.63
N GLY A 143 13.46 -18.91 -2.82
CA GLY A 143 13.74 -20.06 -1.96
C GLY A 143 14.25 -21.33 -2.68
N LYS A 144 14.31 -21.36 -4.02
CA LYS A 144 14.79 -22.51 -4.80
C LYS A 144 16.22 -22.30 -5.26
N SER A 145 17.06 -23.34 -5.18
CA SER A 145 18.39 -23.32 -5.80
C SER A 145 18.24 -23.29 -7.32
N VAL A 146 18.88 -22.32 -7.97
CA VAL A 146 18.79 -22.09 -9.42
C VAL A 146 20.13 -22.25 -10.14
N ALA A 147 21.24 -22.14 -9.44
CA ALA A 147 22.56 -22.44 -9.98
C ALA A 147 23.55 -22.88 -8.90
N ASN A 148 24.48 -23.74 -9.29
CA ASN A 148 25.69 -24.08 -8.54
C ASN A 148 26.88 -23.84 -9.46
N LEU A 149 27.72 -22.87 -9.09
CA LEU A 149 28.84 -22.35 -9.87
C LEU A 149 30.15 -22.56 -9.09
N SER A 150 31.27 -22.34 -9.77
CA SER A 150 32.59 -22.35 -9.15
C SER A 150 33.19 -20.95 -9.14
N TRP A 151 33.62 -20.50 -7.96
CA TRP A 151 34.37 -19.27 -7.77
C TRP A 151 35.72 -19.36 -8.48
N VAL A 152 36.04 -18.35 -9.30
CA VAL A 152 37.33 -18.25 -9.98
C VAL A 152 38.25 -17.30 -9.22
N ASP A 153 39.41 -17.81 -8.78
CA ASP A 153 40.42 -17.02 -8.08
C ASP A 153 41.28 -16.18 -9.05
N SER A 154 41.62 -14.97 -8.63
CA SER A 154 42.50 -14.01 -9.31
C SER A 154 43.20 -13.09 -8.30
N SER A 155 44.15 -12.27 -8.77
CA SER A 155 44.81 -11.26 -7.93
C SER A 155 43.86 -10.19 -7.39
N ARG A 156 42.74 -9.90 -8.07
CA ARG A 156 41.70 -8.97 -7.60
C ARG A 156 40.76 -9.59 -6.56
N THR A 157 40.39 -10.86 -6.72
CA THR A 157 39.56 -11.59 -5.73
C THR A 157 40.29 -11.96 -4.44
N ASN A 158 41.58 -11.64 -4.38
CA ASN A 158 42.41 -11.75 -3.18
C ASN A 158 42.38 -10.49 -2.30
N GLN A 159 41.65 -9.44 -2.69
CA GLN A 159 41.27 -8.39 -1.76
C GLN A 159 40.24 -8.99 -0.79
N SER A 160 40.58 -9.03 0.51
CA SER A 160 39.78 -9.74 1.50
C SER A 160 38.44 -9.09 1.74
N VAL A 161 38.41 -7.77 1.92
CA VAL A 161 37.21 -7.04 2.38
C VAL A 161 36.73 -6.06 1.32
N GLN A 162 35.45 -6.14 0.94
CA GLN A 162 34.82 -5.19 0.02
C GLN A 162 33.47 -4.69 0.53
N PRO A 163 33.08 -3.46 0.15
CA PRO A 163 31.76 -2.94 0.46
C PRO A 163 30.69 -3.69 -0.31
N ILE A 164 29.57 -3.93 0.36
CA ILE A 164 28.37 -4.42 -0.28
C ILE A 164 27.78 -3.32 -1.17
N VAL A 165 27.28 -3.74 -2.33
CA VAL A 165 26.53 -2.88 -3.24
C VAL A 165 25.14 -3.45 -3.49
N ILE A 166 24.15 -2.57 -3.60
CA ILE A 166 22.77 -2.88 -3.99
C ILE A 166 22.40 -1.88 -5.07
N GLY A 167 21.82 -2.33 -6.19
CA GLY A 167 21.43 -1.42 -7.26
C GLY A 167 22.56 -0.78 -8.08
N TRP A 168 23.81 -1.06 -7.73
CA TRP A 168 24.96 -0.33 -8.26
C TRP A 168 25.28 -0.74 -9.69
N GLN A 169 25.19 0.21 -10.61
CA GLN A 169 25.90 0.14 -11.89
C GLN A 169 26.98 1.22 -11.90
N GLY A 170 28.24 0.82 -12.08
CA GLY A 170 29.39 1.72 -12.09
C GLY A 170 29.37 2.84 -13.16
N TRP A 171 28.28 2.97 -13.93
CA TRP A 171 28.11 3.93 -15.01
C TRP A 171 26.67 4.49 -15.05
N ASN A 172 26.40 5.54 -14.27
CA ASN A 172 25.32 6.53 -14.42
C ASN A 172 23.86 6.10 -14.66
N ASP A 173 23.52 4.82 -14.56
CA ASP A 173 22.19 4.33 -14.88
C ASP A 173 21.67 3.44 -13.73
N THR A 174 20.70 3.95 -12.96
CA THR A 174 20.18 3.24 -11.80
C THR A 174 19.05 2.29 -12.22
N SER A 175 18.99 1.15 -11.56
CA SER A 175 17.88 0.21 -11.73
C SER A 175 16.64 0.76 -11.05
N LYS A 176 15.50 0.76 -11.75
CA LYS A 176 14.23 1.20 -11.18
C LYS A 176 13.60 0.10 -10.35
N GLY A 177 13.44 0.33 -9.06
CA GLY A 177 12.88 -0.67 -8.17
C GLY A 177 13.15 -0.43 -6.70
N TYR A 178 12.83 -1.45 -5.90
CA TYR A 178 12.93 -1.42 -4.44
C TYR A 178 13.68 -2.65 -3.95
N ALA A 179 14.40 -2.48 -2.84
CA ALA A 179 15.03 -3.55 -2.10
C ALA A 179 14.48 -3.58 -0.67
N TYR A 180 14.41 -4.77 -0.06
CA TYR A 180 13.91 -4.97 1.30
C TYR A 180 14.65 -6.12 2.01
N ASN A 181 14.83 -5.98 3.33
CA ASN A 181 15.41 -6.96 4.24
C ASN A 181 16.71 -7.59 3.69
N PHE A 182 17.60 -6.73 3.21
CA PHE A 182 18.87 -7.16 2.69
C PHE A 182 19.81 -7.56 3.83
N ILE A 183 20.45 -8.71 3.69
CA ILE A 183 21.40 -9.29 4.64
C ILE A 183 22.66 -9.62 3.86
N GLY A 184 23.82 -9.20 4.38
CA GLY A 184 25.11 -9.66 3.90
C GLY A 184 26.06 -9.84 5.06
N GLU A 185 26.50 -11.08 5.30
CA GLU A 185 27.30 -11.41 6.48
C GLU A 185 28.29 -12.54 6.20
N ASN A 186 29.42 -12.47 6.90
CA ASN A 186 30.35 -13.58 7.01
C ASN A 186 29.80 -14.63 7.98
N LYS A 187 29.74 -15.89 7.55
CA LYS A 187 29.27 -17.03 8.35
C LYS A 187 30.40 -18.05 8.53
N SER A 188 30.31 -18.88 9.56
CA SER A 188 31.06 -20.13 9.58
C SER A 188 30.49 -21.10 8.53
N ALA A 189 31.32 -21.97 7.97
CA ALA A 189 30.88 -22.95 6.97
C ALA A 189 29.72 -23.83 7.48
N THR A 190 29.72 -24.17 8.77
CA THR A 190 28.64 -24.93 9.42
C THR A 190 27.31 -24.16 9.41
N LYS A 191 27.32 -22.89 9.83
CA LYS A 191 26.10 -22.06 9.83
C LYS A 191 25.59 -21.76 8.42
N LEU A 192 26.48 -21.68 7.44
CA LEU A 192 26.12 -21.48 6.04
C LEU A 192 25.36 -22.69 5.47
N LYS A 193 25.79 -23.91 5.84
CA LYS A 193 25.11 -25.16 5.45
C LYS A 193 23.73 -25.31 6.09
N GLU A 194 23.59 -24.88 7.35
CA GLU A 194 22.32 -24.94 8.10
C GLU A 194 21.28 -23.92 7.61
N HIS A 195 21.71 -22.85 6.90
CA HIS A 195 20.80 -21.79 6.46
C HIS A 195 19.83 -22.28 5.38
N ASN A 196 18.53 -22.07 5.61
CA ASN A 196 17.45 -22.54 4.74
C ASN A 196 16.71 -21.36 4.10
N PHE A 197 17.08 -21.04 2.85
CA PHE A 197 16.43 -19.96 2.09
C PHE A 197 14.99 -20.26 1.69
N SER A 198 14.62 -21.53 1.56
CA SER A 198 13.21 -21.89 1.35
C SER A 198 12.38 -21.51 2.57
N ALA A 199 12.86 -21.76 3.78
CA ALA A 199 12.18 -21.34 5.00
C ALA A 199 12.14 -19.80 5.15
N GLU A 200 13.22 -19.10 4.81
CA GLU A 200 13.29 -17.63 4.81
C GLU A 200 12.26 -17.03 3.84
N TYR A 201 12.21 -17.54 2.61
CA TYR A 201 11.22 -17.17 1.60
C TYR A 201 9.80 -17.41 2.11
N GLU A 202 9.51 -18.64 2.57
CA GLU A 202 8.19 -19.04 3.04
C GLU A 202 7.72 -18.23 4.24
N GLN A 203 8.61 -17.87 5.17
CA GLN A 203 8.28 -17.06 6.35
C GLN A 203 7.74 -15.67 5.96
N ILE A 204 8.25 -15.09 4.88
CA ILE A 204 7.87 -13.75 4.43
C ILE A 204 6.69 -13.83 3.47
N ILE A 205 6.67 -14.77 2.52
CA ILE A 205 5.50 -14.99 1.66
C ILE A 205 4.27 -15.38 2.46
N SER A 206 4.40 -16.20 3.51
CA SER A 206 3.26 -16.54 4.37
C SER A 206 2.72 -15.35 5.15
N ARG A 207 3.48 -14.25 5.27
CA ARG A 207 3.04 -12.99 5.89
C ARG A 207 2.36 -12.05 4.91
N LEU A 208 2.43 -12.31 3.59
CA LEU A 208 1.62 -11.59 2.62
C LEU A 208 0.17 -11.98 2.84
N SER A 209 -0.58 -11.06 3.44
CA SER A 209 -2.00 -11.27 3.65
C SER A 209 -2.73 -11.28 2.31
N LEU A 210 -3.75 -12.12 2.18
CA LEU A 210 -4.72 -12.06 1.08
C LEU A 210 -5.46 -10.70 1.04
N THR A 211 -5.33 -9.86 2.06
CA THR A 211 -5.84 -8.48 2.06
C THR A 211 -4.90 -7.47 1.41
N ALA A 212 -3.62 -7.83 1.22
CA ALA A 212 -2.62 -6.91 0.70
C ALA A 212 -2.92 -6.56 -0.76
N ASN A 213 -3.12 -5.27 -1.05
CA ASN A 213 -3.60 -4.73 -2.34
C ASN A 213 -4.89 -5.36 -2.88
N LEU A 214 -5.72 -5.94 -2.03
CA LEU A 214 -7.08 -6.25 -2.42
C LEU A 214 -7.80 -4.93 -2.66
N ILE A 215 -8.13 -4.62 -3.92
CA ILE A 215 -8.76 -3.33 -4.29
C ILE A 215 -10.27 -3.46 -4.44
N PHE A 216 -10.76 -4.68 -4.64
CA PHE A 216 -12.16 -4.99 -4.80
C PHE A 216 -12.48 -6.35 -4.20
N PHE A 217 -13.52 -6.39 -3.39
CA PHE A 217 -14.16 -7.62 -2.97
C PHE A 217 -15.67 -7.41 -2.98
N HIS A 218 -16.40 -8.26 -3.69
CA HIS A 218 -17.85 -8.21 -3.71
C HIS A 218 -18.45 -9.58 -3.42
N THR A 219 -19.17 -9.64 -2.31
CA THR A 219 -20.07 -10.72 -1.95
C THR A 219 -21.43 -10.43 -2.57
N PHE A 220 -22.06 -11.44 -3.17
CA PHE A 220 -23.42 -11.30 -3.72
C PHE A 220 -24.47 -11.68 -2.68
N ASP A 221 -24.28 -11.23 -1.43
CA ASP A 221 -25.27 -11.39 -0.37
C ASP A 221 -26.38 -10.33 -0.48
N ASN A 222 -27.62 -10.73 -0.22
CA ASN A 222 -28.81 -9.85 -0.29
C ASN A 222 -28.86 -8.80 0.85
N LYS A 223 -27.70 -8.49 1.42
CA LYS A 223 -27.45 -7.40 2.35
C LYS A 223 -26.62 -6.42 1.54
N ASP A 224 -26.90 -5.12 1.59
CA ASP A 224 -26.15 -4.08 0.86
C ASP A 224 -24.68 -3.92 1.31
N SER A 225 -23.96 -5.04 1.48
CA SER A 225 -22.60 -5.20 1.97
C SER A 225 -21.59 -4.99 0.82
N TYR A 226 -21.71 -3.89 0.08
CA TYR A 226 -20.70 -3.53 -0.92
C TYR A 226 -19.44 -3.03 -0.21
N TRP A 227 -18.44 -3.90 -0.06
CA TRP A 227 -17.16 -3.50 0.51
C TRP A 227 -16.17 -3.12 -0.58
N HIS A 228 -16.12 -1.83 -0.88
CA HIS A 228 -15.02 -1.26 -1.64
C HIS A 228 -13.85 -1.04 -0.69
N VAL A 229 -12.79 -1.85 -0.80
CA VAL A 229 -11.55 -1.63 -0.02
C VAL A 229 -10.96 -0.22 -0.28
N ASN A 230 -11.39 0.46 -1.37
CA ASN A 230 -10.96 1.83 -1.72
C ASN A 230 -12.10 2.82 -2.07
N GLN A 231 -13.34 2.66 -1.58
CA GLN A 231 -14.48 3.56 -1.91
C GLN A 231 -14.76 3.75 -3.43
N LYS A 232 -14.33 2.83 -4.30
CA LYS A 232 -14.58 2.89 -5.76
C LYS A 232 -16.04 2.55 -6.06
N GLN A 233 -16.77 3.39 -6.78
CA GLN A 233 -18.17 3.13 -7.14
C GLN A 233 -18.29 1.96 -8.12
N ILE A 234 -19.23 1.05 -7.87
CA ILE A 234 -19.66 0.05 -8.88
C ILE A 234 -20.78 0.67 -9.70
N HIS A 235 -20.62 0.64 -11.02
CA HIS A 235 -21.70 0.96 -11.94
C HIS A 235 -22.24 -0.33 -12.55
N TYR A 236 -23.39 -0.79 -12.04
CA TYR A 236 -24.17 -1.86 -12.67
C TYR A 236 -24.84 -1.33 -13.93
N ALA A 237 -24.76 -2.09 -15.03
CA ALA A 237 -25.62 -1.84 -16.19
C ALA A 237 -27.07 -2.24 -15.86
N GLU A 238 -27.25 -3.44 -15.32
CA GLU A 238 -28.46 -3.93 -14.67
C GLU A 238 -28.06 -4.73 -13.44
N THR A 239 -28.84 -4.64 -12.36
CA THR A 239 -28.57 -5.38 -11.11
C THR A 239 -28.85 -6.86 -11.31
N PRO A 240 -27.90 -7.75 -10.99
CA PRO A 240 -28.11 -9.18 -11.15
C PRO A 240 -29.19 -9.70 -10.19
N ASN A 241 -29.82 -10.81 -10.58
CA ASN A 241 -30.73 -11.53 -9.70
C ASN A 241 -29.91 -12.27 -8.64
N PHE A 242 -30.25 -12.07 -7.38
CA PHE A 242 -29.59 -12.70 -6.24
C PHE A 242 -30.30 -13.98 -5.83
N PHE A 243 -29.52 -15.02 -5.58
CA PHE A 243 -30.01 -16.34 -5.19
C PHE A 243 -29.25 -16.82 -3.96
N VAL A 244 -29.85 -17.77 -3.25
CA VAL A 244 -29.24 -18.47 -2.12
C VAL A 244 -29.39 -19.96 -2.39
N ASP A 245 -28.32 -20.72 -2.25
CA ASP A 245 -28.33 -22.19 -2.32
C ASP A 245 -28.39 -22.77 -0.89
N GLU A 246 -28.96 -23.96 -0.71
CA GLU A 246 -29.00 -24.62 0.61
C GLU A 246 -27.61 -25.06 1.09
N ASP A 247 -26.68 -25.28 0.14
CA ASP A 247 -25.30 -25.74 0.40
C ASP A 247 -24.24 -24.63 0.36
N HIS A 248 -24.52 -23.44 -0.19
CA HIS A 248 -23.52 -22.39 -0.50
C HIS A 248 -24.04 -20.97 -0.23
N CYS A 249 -23.10 -20.03 -0.02
CA CYS A 249 -23.42 -18.62 0.17
C CYS A 249 -24.21 -18.00 -1.00
N SER A 250 -24.74 -16.81 -0.75
CA SER A 250 -25.54 -16.06 -1.73
C SER A 250 -24.72 -15.78 -3.00
N TYR A 251 -25.32 -16.00 -4.17
CA TYR A 251 -24.68 -15.81 -5.47
C TYR A 251 -25.54 -14.93 -6.40
N ALA A 252 -24.90 -14.34 -7.41
CA ALA A 252 -25.58 -13.58 -8.44
C ALA A 252 -25.64 -14.37 -9.74
N ARG A 253 -26.80 -14.35 -10.39
CA ARG A 253 -26.94 -14.84 -11.75
C ARG A 253 -26.65 -13.72 -12.73
N PHE A 254 -25.59 -13.91 -13.50
CA PHE A 254 -25.26 -13.09 -14.66
C PHE A 254 -25.98 -13.66 -15.89
N ASP A 255 -26.67 -12.79 -16.60
CA ASP A 255 -27.33 -13.07 -17.86
C ASP A 255 -26.88 -12.07 -18.94
N THR A 256 -27.61 -11.98 -20.05
CA THR A 256 -27.24 -11.11 -21.17
C THR A 256 -27.32 -9.61 -20.88
N THR A 257 -27.85 -9.18 -19.73
CA THR A 257 -27.99 -7.76 -19.38
C THR A 257 -27.15 -7.37 -18.17
N CYS A 258 -26.86 -8.34 -17.30
CA CYS A 258 -26.09 -8.12 -16.09
C CYS A 258 -24.59 -7.95 -16.38
N SER A 259 -24.07 -6.77 -16.09
CA SER A 259 -22.64 -6.49 -16.08
C SER A 259 -22.35 -5.36 -15.10
N PHE A 260 -21.13 -5.32 -14.59
CA PHE A 260 -20.69 -4.19 -13.78
C PHE A 260 -19.30 -3.73 -14.17
N HIS A 261 -19.08 -2.44 -13.95
CA HIS A 261 -17.86 -1.74 -14.26
C HIS A 261 -17.23 -1.21 -12.98
N ILE A 262 -15.92 -1.43 -12.86
CA ILE A 262 -15.08 -0.85 -11.83
C ILE A 262 -14.19 0.18 -12.54
N ALA A 263 -14.56 1.45 -12.37
CA ALA A 263 -13.76 2.58 -12.86
C ALA A 263 -12.53 2.75 -11.96
N THR A 264 -11.34 2.85 -12.57
CA THR A 264 -10.12 3.13 -11.83
C THR A 264 -9.29 4.19 -12.54
N ASP A 265 -8.75 5.15 -11.79
CA ASP A 265 -7.77 6.11 -12.30
C ASP A 265 -6.34 5.55 -12.28
N GLU A 266 -6.19 4.31 -11.79
CA GLU A 266 -4.91 3.65 -11.59
C GLU A 266 -4.48 2.91 -12.85
N ILE A 267 -3.17 2.91 -13.08
CA ILE A 267 -2.53 2.12 -14.11
C ILE A 267 -2.06 0.81 -13.47
N TYR A 268 -2.69 -0.30 -13.85
CA TYR A 268 -2.31 -1.62 -13.35
C TYR A 268 -1.20 -2.24 -14.19
N LYS A 269 -0.05 -2.46 -13.56
CA LYS A 269 1.08 -3.21 -14.16
C LYS A 269 1.07 -4.69 -13.79
N SER A 270 0.40 -5.05 -12.70
CA SER A 270 0.05 -6.42 -12.36
C SER A 270 -1.32 -6.46 -11.70
N LEU A 271 -2.05 -7.55 -11.91
CA LEU A 271 -3.44 -7.69 -11.45
C LEU A 271 -3.78 -9.15 -11.20
N THR A 272 -4.58 -9.44 -10.18
CA THR A 272 -5.25 -10.74 -10.03
C THR A 272 -6.74 -10.54 -9.94
N ILE A 273 -7.50 -11.38 -10.65
CA ILE A 273 -8.95 -11.47 -10.49
C ILE A 273 -9.28 -12.92 -10.17
N ALA A 274 -10.07 -13.14 -9.11
CA ALA A 274 -10.53 -14.47 -8.73
C ALA A 274 -12.03 -14.46 -8.40
N CYS A 275 -12.72 -15.54 -8.75
CA CYS A 275 -14.11 -15.76 -8.36
C CYS A 275 -14.49 -17.24 -8.35
N LYS A 276 -15.63 -17.55 -7.73
CA LYS A 276 -16.31 -18.83 -7.95
C LYS A 276 -17.36 -18.66 -9.03
N ILE A 277 -17.40 -19.61 -9.95
CA ILE A 277 -18.32 -19.55 -11.09
C ILE A 277 -18.94 -20.94 -11.33
N LYS A 278 -20.23 -20.95 -11.66
CA LYS A 278 -20.99 -22.14 -12.08
C LYS A 278 -21.74 -21.82 -13.36
N GLN A 279 -21.58 -22.65 -14.38
CA GLN A 279 -22.23 -22.45 -15.68
C GLN A 279 -23.36 -23.44 -15.93
N ASP A 280 -24.56 -22.91 -16.19
CA ASP A 280 -25.80 -23.65 -16.41
C ASP A 280 -25.87 -24.38 -17.77
N ALA A 281 -25.27 -23.78 -18.79
CA ALA A 281 -25.20 -24.33 -20.14
C ALA A 281 -24.09 -23.61 -20.89
N PHE A 282 -23.31 -24.37 -21.66
CA PHE A 282 -22.47 -23.76 -22.66
C PHE A 282 -23.36 -23.29 -23.82
N TYR A 283 -23.83 -22.05 -23.72
CA TYR A 283 -24.50 -21.42 -24.84
C TYR A 283 -23.49 -21.29 -25.98
N ARG A 284 -23.95 -21.47 -27.23
CA ARG A 284 -23.10 -21.18 -28.39
C ARG A 284 -22.61 -19.73 -28.24
N ASP A 285 -21.29 -19.59 -28.30
CA ASP A 285 -20.54 -18.33 -28.39
C ASP A 285 -20.22 -17.60 -27.06
N TYR A 286 -19.03 -17.90 -26.54
CA TYR A 286 -18.05 -16.90 -26.06
C TYR A 286 -18.45 -15.95 -24.90
N GLY A 287 -19.12 -16.43 -23.85
CA GLY A 287 -19.43 -15.62 -22.68
C GLY A 287 -18.18 -15.06 -21.99
N ALA A 288 -18.08 -13.73 -21.89
CA ALA A 288 -16.94 -13.04 -21.31
C ALA A 288 -17.11 -12.89 -19.80
N LEU A 289 -16.31 -13.66 -19.06
CA LEU A 289 -16.31 -13.65 -17.61
C LEU A 289 -15.88 -12.29 -17.07
N VAL A 290 -14.71 -11.86 -17.53
CA VAL A 290 -14.03 -10.65 -17.08
C VAL A 290 -13.30 -10.09 -18.30
N SER A 291 -13.40 -8.78 -18.49
CA SER A 291 -12.47 -8.06 -19.33
C SER A 291 -11.76 -6.97 -18.56
N ILE A 292 -10.47 -6.84 -18.82
CA ILE A 292 -9.59 -5.86 -18.23
C ILE A 292 -9.21 -4.88 -19.34
N GLY A 293 -9.75 -3.66 -19.24
CA GLY A 293 -9.72 -2.63 -20.27
C GLY A 293 -10.37 -3.09 -21.58
N GLU A 294 -9.92 -2.49 -22.69
CA GLU A 294 -10.27 -2.93 -24.06
C GLU A 294 -9.40 -4.10 -24.55
N TYR A 295 -8.50 -4.59 -23.71
CA TYR A 295 -7.34 -5.33 -24.16
C TYR A 295 -7.40 -6.80 -23.79
N ILE A 296 -7.76 -7.13 -22.55
CA ILE A 296 -7.80 -8.51 -22.08
C ILE A 296 -9.27 -8.92 -21.94
N ALA A 297 -9.67 -9.98 -22.62
CA ALA A 297 -10.99 -10.58 -22.44
C ALA A 297 -10.87 -12.08 -22.20
N LEU A 298 -11.55 -12.53 -21.15
CA LEU A 298 -11.51 -13.91 -20.69
C LEU A 298 -12.86 -14.54 -20.88
N ARG A 299 -12.87 -15.67 -21.56
CA ARG A 299 -14.07 -16.39 -21.92
C ARG A 299 -13.92 -17.85 -21.58
N THR A 300 -15.05 -18.46 -21.33
CA THR A 300 -15.17 -19.85 -20.91
C THR A 300 -15.90 -20.63 -22.01
N SER A 301 -15.62 -21.92 -22.10
CA SER A 301 -16.21 -22.84 -23.09
C SER A 301 -16.29 -24.26 -22.54
N ASN A 302 -16.93 -25.18 -23.28
CA ASN A 302 -17.17 -26.56 -22.84
C ASN A 302 -15.92 -27.31 -22.40
N ASN A 303 -14.80 -27.06 -23.07
CA ASN A 303 -13.59 -27.87 -22.97
C ASN A 303 -12.35 -27.04 -22.64
N GLY A 304 -12.53 -25.78 -22.24
CA GLY A 304 -11.40 -24.90 -22.00
C GLY A 304 -11.75 -23.44 -21.88
N MET A 305 -10.72 -22.60 -21.83
CA MET A 305 -10.85 -21.16 -21.75
C MET A 305 -10.32 -20.51 -23.02
N TYR A 306 -10.91 -19.37 -23.37
CA TYR A 306 -10.37 -18.48 -24.39
C TYR A 306 -9.89 -17.20 -23.72
N ALA A 307 -8.69 -16.79 -24.07
CA ALA A 307 -8.19 -15.49 -23.73
C ALA A 307 -7.91 -14.69 -24.99
N THR A 308 -8.30 -13.44 -24.96
CA THR A 308 -7.94 -12.46 -25.97
C THR A 308 -7.11 -11.40 -25.29
N ILE A 309 -5.91 -11.16 -25.80
CA ILE A 309 -5.05 -10.03 -25.42
C ILE A 309 -4.69 -9.27 -26.71
N PRO A 310 -4.14 -8.05 -26.66
CA PRO A 310 -3.70 -7.35 -27.87
C PRO A 310 -2.76 -8.22 -28.72
N GLN A 311 -3.09 -8.32 -30.01
CA GLN A 311 -2.40 -9.14 -31.02
C GLN A 311 -2.51 -10.67 -30.87
N VAL A 312 -3.04 -11.19 -29.75
CA VAL A 312 -3.41 -12.61 -29.63
C VAL A 312 -4.92 -12.73 -29.48
N ARG A 313 -5.57 -13.07 -30.59
CA ARG A 313 -7.01 -13.32 -30.62
C ARG A 313 -7.30 -14.77 -30.28
N ASP A 314 -8.19 -14.99 -29.32
CA ASP A 314 -8.82 -16.27 -29.04
C ASP A 314 -7.81 -17.40 -28.75
N PHE A 315 -6.79 -17.11 -27.93
CA PHE A 315 -5.90 -18.14 -27.41
C PHE A 315 -6.71 -19.15 -26.60
N TYR A 316 -6.72 -20.40 -27.06
CA TYR A 316 -7.49 -21.47 -26.46
C TYR A 316 -6.61 -22.35 -25.59
N THR A 317 -6.99 -22.50 -24.33
CA THR A 317 -6.36 -23.42 -23.38
C THR A 317 -7.18 -24.71 -23.31
N PRO A 318 -6.78 -25.79 -24.02
CA PRO A 318 -7.43 -27.10 -23.89
C PRO A 318 -7.11 -27.73 -22.52
N ASN A 319 -7.99 -28.62 -22.05
CA ASN A 319 -7.82 -29.41 -20.81
C ASN A 319 -8.01 -28.67 -19.48
N ALA A 320 -8.63 -27.50 -19.49
CA ALA A 320 -9.20 -26.92 -18.28
C ALA A 320 -10.47 -27.70 -17.90
N ASP A 321 -10.45 -28.46 -16.80
CA ASP A 321 -11.62 -29.19 -16.30
C ASP A 321 -12.65 -28.18 -15.76
N PHE A 322 -13.60 -27.81 -16.63
CA PHE A 322 -14.66 -26.86 -16.34
C PHE A 322 -16.01 -27.57 -16.41
N PRO A 323 -16.38 -28.35 -15.38
CA PRO A 323 -17.58 -29.16 -15.39
C PRO A 323 -18.85 -28.30 -15.46
N LYS A 324 -19.77 -28.67 -16.34
CA LYS A 324 -21.10 -28.08 -16.44
C LYS A 324 -21.87 -28.20 -15.12
N ASN A 325 -22.57 -27.14 -14.74
CA ASN A 325 -23.41 -27.03 -13.54
C ASN A 325 -22.69 -27.33 -12.22
N LYS A 326 -21.36 -27.13 -12.18
CA LYS A 326 -20.58 -27.25 -10.95
C LYS A 326 -19.84 -25.94 -10.68
N TRP A 327 -19.71 -25.61 -9.39
CA TRP A 327 -18.88 -24.53 -8.94
C TRP A 327 -17.41 -24.85 -9.19
N VAL A 328 -16.70 -23.90 -9.76
CA VAL A 328 -15.25 -23.93 -9.90
C VAL A 328 -14.67 -22.60 -9.44
N HIS A 329 -13.53 -22.64 -8.77
CA HIS A 329 -12.76 -21.44 -8.50
C HIS A 329 -11.92 -21.11 -9.73
N LEU A 330 -12.09 -19.90 -10.25
CA LEU A 330 -11.35 -19.39 -11.40
C LEU A 330 -10.55 -18.16 -10.98
N ALA A 331 -9.25 -18.17 -11.26
CA ALA A 331 -8.42 -17.00 -11.10
C ALA A 331 -7.55 -16.74 -12.34
N ILE A 332 -7.25 -15.46 -12.56
CA ILE A 332 -6.33 -15.00 -13.58
C ILE A 332 -5.35 -14.02 -12.94
N THR A 333 -4.07 -14.17 -13.26
CA THR A 333 -3.05 -13.17 -12.97
C THR A 333 -2.53 -12.56 -14.26
N TYR A 334 -2.36 -11.24 -14.28
CA TYR A 334 -1.70 -10.50 -15.35
C TYR A 334 -0.46 -9.82 -14.79
N ILE A 335 0.63 -9.86 -15.55
CA ILE A 335 1.86 -9.13 -15.30
C ILE A 335 2.31 -8.50 -16.62
N GLU A 336 2.48 -7.18 -16.63
CA GLU A 336 2.92 -6.42 -17.80
C GLU A 336 4.26 -6.96 -18.33
N LYS A 337 4.35 -7.14 -19.66
CA LYS A 337 5.49 -7.72 -20.41
C LYS A 337 5.65 -9.23 -20.28
N GLU A 338 4.98 -9.88 -19.34
CA GLU A 338 4.94 -11.33 -19.24
C GLU A 338 3.70 -11.90 -19.91
N GLY A 339 2.53 -11.42 -19.50
CA GLY A 339 1.23 -11.87 -19.97
C GLY A 339 0.34 -12.40 -18.86
N VAL A 340 -0.42 -13.44 -19.18
CA VAL A 340 -1.59 -13.86 -18.41
C VAL A 340 -1.48 -15.32 -18.00
N SER A 341 -1.59 -15.61 -16.70
CA SER A 341 -1.68 -16.99 -16.18
C SER A 341 -3.12 -17.33 -15.78
N TYR A 342 -3.53 -18.58 -16.05
CA TYR A 342 -4.88 -19.07 -15.77
C TYR A 342 -4.86 -20.13 -14.68
N TYR A 343 -5.84 -20.08 -13.80
CA TYR A 343 -5.94 -21.01 -12.68
C TYR A 343 -7.36 -21.54 -12.51
N ILE A 344 -7.51 -22.85 -12.37
CA ILE A 344 -8.77 -23.50 -12.04
C ILE A 344 -8.57 -24.33 -10.78
N ASN A 345 -9.47 -24.15 -9.82
CA ASN A 345 -9.45 -24.84 -8.52
C ASN A 345 -8.08 -24.79 -7.85
N GLY A 346 -7.45 -23.61 -7.91
CA GLY A 346 -6.16 -23.35 -7.27
C GLY A 346 -4.93 -23.78 -8.08
N LYS A 347 -5.11 -24.46 -9.22
CA LYS A 347 -3.99 -24.99 -10.03
C LYS A 347 -3.81 -24.17 -11.29
N LYS A 348 -2.56 -23.82 -11.60
CA LYS A 348 -2.20 -23.17 -12.87
C LYS A 348 -2.48 -24.12 -14.03
N CYS A 349 -3.31 -23.70 -14.96
CA CYS A 349 -3.69 -24.49 -16.13
C CYS A 349 -2.82 -24.15 -17.34
N ASP A 350 -2.53 -22.87 -17.54
CA ASP A 350 -1.82 -22.39 -18.73
C ASP A 350 -1.27 -20.97 -18.52
N PHE A 351 -0.47 -20.51 -19.47
CA PHE A 351 0.13 -19.19 -19.51
C PHE A 351 0.18 -18.66 -20.94
N LEU A 352 -0.44 -17.51 -21.16
CA LEU A 352 -0.38 -16.78 -22.41
C LEU A 352 0.67 -15.67 -22.32
N ARG A 353 1.77 -15.84 -23.05
CA ARG A 353 2.79 -14.80 -23.15
C ARG A 353 2.27 -13.60 -23.93
N GLU A 354 2.57 -12.42 -23.40
CA GLU A 354 2.27 -11.15 -24.04
C GLU A 354 3.27 -10.83 -25.16
N PRO A 355 2.83 -10.69 -26.43
CA PRO A 355 3.75 -10.45 -27.54
C PRO A 355 4.26 -9.00 -27.60
N ARG A 356 3.51 -8.03 -27.04
CA ARG A 356 3.89 -6.63 -26.89
C ARG A 356 3.19 -6.01 -25.69
N THR A 357 3.88 -5.09 -25.03
CA THR A 357 3.39 -4.33 -23.88
C THR A 357 2.01 -3.71 -24.14
N ILE A 358 1.01 -4.19 -23.43
CA ILE A 358 -0.32 -3.62 -23.27
C ILE A 358 -0.11 -2.39 -22.40
N GLN A 359 -0.47 -1.22 -22.92
CA GLN A 359 -0.50 -0.03 -22.08
C GLN A 359 -1.51 -0.25 -20.96
N ALA A 360 -1.05 -0.12 -19.72
CA ALA A 360 -1.78 0.48 -18.61
C ALA A 360 -3.31 0.61 -18.80
N PHE A 361 -4.09 -0.33 -18.27
CA PHE A 361 -5.55 -0.28 -18.35
C PHE A 361 -6.18 0.40 -17.13
N LYS A 362 -7.33 1.04 -17.34
CA LYS A 362 -8.06 1.82 -16.33
C LYS A 362 -9.39 1.20 -15.91
N ASP A 363 -9.94 0.29 -16.70
CA ASP A 363 -11.31 -0.21 -16.50
C ASP A 363 -11.33 -1.71 -16.31
N ILE A 364 -12.13 -2.21 -15.36
CA ILE A 364 -12.42 -3.64 -15.24
C ILE A 364 -13.91 -3.83 -15.45
N LEU A 365 -14.28 -4.64 -16.44
CA LEU A 365 -15.65 -5.04 -16.72
C LEU A 365 -15.82 -6.51 -16.32
N VAL A 366 -16.94 -6.80 -15.67
CA VAL A 366 -17.31 -8.15 -15.30
C VAL A 366 -18.69 -8.47 -15.86
N GLY A 367 -18.85 -9.71 -16.34
CA GLY A 367 -20.10 -10.18 -16.96
C GLY A 367 -20.27 -9.76 -18.42
N LYS A 368 -19.34 -8.96 -18.96
CA LYS A 368 -19.25 -8.66 -20.39
C LYS A 368 -17.82 -8.34 -20.79
N ASN A 369 -17.56 -8.34 -22.10
CA ASN A 369 -16.37 -7.74 -22.69
C ASN A 369 -16.69 -6.44 -23.46
N VAL A 370 -15.64 -5.80 -23.97
CA VAL A 370 -15.73 -4.59 -24.80
C VAL A 370 -16.39 -4.80 -26.17
N TRP A 371 -16.56 -6.04 -26.62
CA TRP A 371 -17.31 -6.39 -27.83
C TRP A 371 -18.76 -6.78 -27.54
N ASN A 372 -19.23 -6.53 -26.31
CA ASN A 372 -20.59 -6.81 -25.87
C ASN A 372 -20.99 -8.29 -25.89
N ASN A 373 -20.01 -9.21 -25.82
CA ASN A 373 -20.30 -10.60 -25.46
C ASN A 373 -20.54 -10.68 -23.96
N THR A 374 -21.65 -11.28 -23.57
CA THR A 374 -22.13 -11.29 -22.18
C THR A 374 -22.00 -12.68 -21.56
N LEU A 375 -21.76 -12.71 -20.26
CA LEU A 375 -21.64 -13.94 -19.50
C LEU A 375 -23.02 -14.46 -19.12
N ILE A 376 -23.22 -15.77 -19.27
CA ILE A 376 -24.36 -16.46 -18.68
C ILE A 376 -23.81 -17.47 -17.68
N ALA A 377 -23.83 -17.11 -16.41
CA ALA A 377 -23.30 -17.94 -15.33
C ALA A 377 -23.80 -17.47 -13.96
N ASP A 378 -23.75 -18.37 -12.99
CA ASP A 378 -23.79 -18.00 -11.58
C ASP A 378 -22.38 -17.61 -11.15
N ILE A 379 -22.23 -16.43 -10.55
CA ILE A 379 -20.98 -16.00 -9.94
C ILE A 379 -21.22 -15.84 -8.45
N ASP A 380 -20.31 -16.42 -7.68
CA ASP A 380 -20.11 -16.12 -6.28
C ASP A 380 -18.77 -15.41 -6.12
N ASN A 381 -18.73 -14.46 -5.18
CA ASN A 381 -17.57 -13.74 -4.68
C ASN A 381 -16.54 -13.31 -5.72
N ILE A 382 -16.42 -12.01 -5.96
CA ILE A 382 -15.39 -11.49 -6.88
C ILE A 382 -14.33 -10.74 -6.11
N PHE A 383 -13.08 -11.15 -6.31
CA PHE A 383 -11.91 -10.52 -5.74
C PHE A 383 -11.03 -9.95 -6.84
N ILE A 384 -10.49 -8.76 -6.59
CA ILE A 384 -9.49 -8.14 -7.47
C ILE A 384 -8.37 -7.56 -6.62
N TRP A 385 -7.15 -7.97 -6.95
CA TRP A 385 -5.93 -7.44 -6.36
C TRP A 385 -5.16 -6.60 -7.37
N ASN A 386 -4.67 -5.44 -6.92
CA ASN A 386 -3.63 -4.68 -7.61
C ASN A 386 -2.25 -5.29 -7.32
N ARG A 387 -2.11 -6.57 -7.67
CA ARG A 387 -0.87 -7.35 -7.71
C ARG A 387 -1.19 -8.70 -8.33
N SER A 388 -0.17 -9.36 -8.87
CA SER A 388 -0.25 -10.79 -9.16
C SER A 388 -0.13 -11.60 -7.85
N LEU A 389 -0.96 -12.63 -7.70
CA LEU A 389 -0.94 -13.58 -6.60
C LEU A 389 -0.08 -14.78 -6.99
N SER A 390 0.67 -15.31 -6.02
CA SER A 390 1.42 -16.55 -6.19
C SER A 390 0.47 -17.75 -6.36
N GLU A 391 0.97 -18.83 -6.97
CA GLU A 391 0.19 -20.08 -7.11
C GLU A 391 -0.31 -20.61 -5.76
N LYS A 392 0.47 -20.42 -4.68
CA LYS A 392 0.12 -20.81 -3.32
C LYS A 392 -1.03 -19.97 -2.77
N GLU A 393 -1.01 -18.65 -2.96
CA GLU A 393 -2.11 -17.77 -2.56
C GLU A 393 -3.39 -18.13 -3.32
N ILE A 394 -3.28 -18.40 -4.62
CA ILE A 394 -4.42 -18.82 -5.45
C ILE A 394 -4.97 -20.17 -5.01
N ALA A 395 -4.10 -21.15 -4.70
CA ALA A 395 -4.52 -22.43 -4.15
C ALA A 395 -5.20 -22.29 -2.77
N THR A 396 -4.73 -21.32 -1.99
CA THR A 396 -5.29 -21.00 -0.68
C THR A 396 -6.70 -20.42 -0.82
N ILE A 397 -6.90 -19.40 -1.66
CA ILE A 397 -8.24 -18.82 -1.93
C ILE A 397 -9.19 -19.87 -2.50
N ALA A 398 -8.71 -20.78 -3.35
CA ALA A 398 -9.54 -21.82 -3.95
C ALA A 398 -10.08 -22.85 -2.95
N THR A 399 -9.45 -22.99 -1.77
CA THR A 399 -9.78 -24.02 -0.78
C THR A 399 -10.36 -23.47 0.52
N ILE A 400 -10.16 -22.18 0.82
CA ILE A 400 -10.71 -21.53 2.01
C ILE A 400 -12.25 -21.50 1.94
N PRO A 401 -12.95 -21.92 3.01
CA PRO A 401 -14.39 -21.70 3.18
C PRO A 401 -14.78 -20.21 3.13
N GLU A 402 -15.91 -19.87 2.51
CA GLU A 402 -16.30 -18.48 2.21
C GLU A 402 -16.42 -17.59 3.46
N ASN A 403 -16.90 -18.14 4.58
CA ASN A 403 -16.97 -17.46 5.86
C ASN A 403 -15.59 -17.09 6.41
N GLU A 404 -14.58 -17.96 6.23
CA GLU A 404 -13.22 -17.71 6.70
C GLU A 404 -12.51 -16.67 5.84
N LEU A 405 -12.71 -16.64 4.52
CA LEU A 405 -12.10 -15.63 3.65
C LEU A 405 -12.69 -14.24 3.92
N SER A 406 -14.01 -14.17 4.11
CA SER A 406 -14.71 -12.98 4.58
C SER A 406 -14.17 -12.54 5.94
N ASP A 407 -14.07 -13.44 6.92
CA ASP A 407 -13.53 -13.13 8.25
C ASP A 407 -12.05 -12.72 8.23
N MET A 408 -11.23 -13.26 7.31
CA MET A 408 -9.84 -12.84 7.10
C MET A 408 -9.74 -11.44 6.49
N VAL A 409 -10.61 -11.10 5.54
CA VAL A 409 -10.65 -9.78 4.91
C VAL A 409 -11.25 -8.73 5.83
N PHE A 410 -12.27 -9.11 6.60
CA PHE A 410 -13.02 -8.23 7.49
C PHE A 410 -12.65 -8.42 8.97
N SER A 411 -11.49 -9.03 9.28
CA SER A 411 -11.05 -9.18 10.66
C SER A 411 -10.86 -7.79 11.24
N ASP A 412 -11.87 -7.34 11.97
CA ASP A 412 -11.88 -6.06 12.62
C ASP A 412 -10.77 -6.07 13.68
N ASN A 413 -9.64 -5.43 13.37
CA ASN A 413 -8.53 -5.25 14.31
C ASN A 413 -8.97 -4.50 15.59
N SER A 414 -10.21 -3.99 15.65
CA SER A 414 -10.82 -3.46 16.87
C SER A 414 -11.12 -4.54 17.94
N LYS A 415 -11.19 -5.82 17.56
CA LYS A 415 -11.51 -6.95 18.47
C LYS A 415 -10.31 -7.72 19.00
N GLN A 416 -9.08 -7.32 18.71
CA GLN A 416 -7.96 -7.74 19.55
C GLN A 416 -8.11 -6.97 20.88
N PRO A 417 -8.27 -7.63 22.05
CA PRO A 417 -8.20 -6.92 23.30
C PRO A 417 -6.82 -6.29 23.34
N ASN A 418 -6.74 -4.97 23.18
CA ASN A 418 -5.49 -4.21 23.25
C ASN A 418 -4.87 -4.48 24.63
N LEU A 419 -4.04 -5.51 24.71
CA LEU A 419 -3.40 -5.97 25.93
C LEU A 419 -2.62 -4.81 26.57
N ILE A 420 -2.12 -3.90 25.74
CA ILE A 420 -1.46 -2.64 26.13
C ILE A 420 -2.42 -1.69 26.87
N ILE A 421 -3.67 -1.53 26.41
CA ILE A 421 -4.67 -0.69 27.09
C ILE A 421 -5.10 -1.36 28.41
N ALA A 422 -5.32 -2.67 28.41
CA ALA A 422 -5.68 -3.42 29.62
C ALA A 422 -4.56 -3.39 30.68
N LEU A 423 -3.30 -3.57 30.25
CA LEU A 423 -2.11 -3.43 31.10
C LEU A 423 -1.93 -1.99 31.58
N GLY A 424 -2.16 -1.00 30.72
CA GLY A 424 -2.12 0.43 31.06
C GLY A 424 -3.16 0.80 32.12
N MET A 425 -4.41 0.31 31.98
CA MET A 425 -5.44 0.48 33.00
C MET A 425 -5.09 -0.24 34.31
N GLY A 426 -4.52 -1.45 34.24
CA GLY A 426 -4.03 -2.16 35.42
C GLY A 426 -2.95 -1.40 36.19
N ILE A 427 -1.97 -0.84 35.48
CA ILE A 427 -0.91 0.01 36.07
C ILE A 427 -1.51 1.27 36.69
N LEU A 428 -2.45 1.93 36.01
CA LEU A 428 -3.13 3.12 36.53
C LEU A 428 -3.85 2.82 37.86
N VAL A 429 -4.58 1.71 37.94
CA VAL A 429 -5.27 1.28 39.18
C VAL A 429 -4.27 1.04 40.32
N ILE A 430 -3.12 0.42 40.03
CA ILE A 430 -2.07 0.19 41.04
C ILE A 430 -1.47 1.52 41.53
N ILE A 431 -1.22 2.47 40.62
CA ILE A 431 -0.70 3.81 40.98
C ILE A 431 -1.72 4.55 41.86
N VAL A 432 -3.01 4.56 41.49
CA VAL A 432 -4.06 5.21 42.28
C VAL A 432 -4.23 4.55 43.65
N ALA A 433 -4.19 3.22 43.72
CA ALA A 433 -4.22 2.50 45.00
C ALA A 433 -2.98 2.83 45.86
N GLY A 434 -1.79 2.90 45.24
CA GLY A 434 -0.54 3.28 45.89
C GLY A 434 -0.56 4.69 46.45
N THR A 435 -0.99 5.69 45.67
CA THR A 435 -1.11 7.08 46.10
C THR A 435 -2.15 7.24 47.20
N PHE A 436 -3.28 6.52 47.11
CA PHE A 436 -4.29 6.48 48.16
C PHE A 436 -3.77 5.88 49.47
N LEU A 437 -2.98 4.79 49.41
CA LEU A 437 -2.35 4.21 50.61
C LEU A 437 -1.31 5.14 51.23
N ILE A 438 -0.52 5.84 50.41
CA ILE A 438 0.43 6.87 50.87
C ILE A 438 -0.33 8.03 51.52
N TYR A 439 -1.40 8.51 50.90
CA TYR A 439 -2.27 9.55 51.45
C TYR A 439 -2.88 9.12 52.79
N LYS A 440 -3.45 7.90 52.87
CA LYS A 440 -4.01 7.34 54.11
C LYS A 440 -2.95 7.21 55.22
N ARG A 441 -1.72 6.80 54.87
CA ARG A 441 -0.59 6.78 55.81
C ARG A 441 -0.18 8.17 56.29
N ARG A 442 -0.18 9.17 55.40
CA ARG A 442 0.10 10.57 55.76
C ARG A 442 -1.02 11.15 56.64
N LEU A 443 -2.28 10.84 56.36
CA LEU A 443 -3.42 11.25 57.18
C LEU A 443 -3.32 10.68 58.61
N HIS A 444 -2.98 9.39 58.74
CA HIS A 444 -2.73 8.77 60.04
C HIS A 444 -1.53 9.37 60.78
N LYS A 445 -0.49 9.82 60.07
CA LYS A 445 0.63 10.57 60.69
C LYS A 445 0.20 11.96 61.16
N LEU A 446 -0.64 12.66 60.39
CA LEU A 446 -1.14 13.99 60.74
C LEU A 446 -2.14 13.96 61.91
N GLN A 447 -2.94 12.89 62.04
CA GLN A 447 -3.79 12.66 63.21
C GLN A 447 -2.99 12.36 64.49
N ARG A 448 -1.72 11.95 64.38
CA ARG A 448 -0.80 11.78 65.53
C ARG A 448 0.00 13.03 65.88
N PHE A 449 0.01 14.06 65.03
CA PHE A 449 0.73 15.31 65.23
C PHE A 449 -0.19 16.49 65.59
N GLY A 450 -1.51 16.29 65.66
CA GLY A 450 -2.49 17.30 66.07
C GLY A 450 -2.55 17.62 67.58
N HIS A 451 -1.53 17.25 68.35
CA HIS A 451 -1.50 17.54 69.78
C HIS A 451 -0.12 17.92 70.30
N THR A 452 0.58 18.85 69.65
CA THR A 452 1.50 19.75 70.36
C THR A 452 1.81 21.00 69.54
N ILE A 453 1.72 22.15 70.22
CA ILE A 453 2.29 23.47 69.89
C ILE A 453 1.42 24.39 69.04
N ASN A 454 0.68 25.21 69.79
CA ASN A 454 0.08 26.48 69.46
C ASN A 454 1.02 27.57 70.05
N LYS A 455 1.60 28.47 69.23
CA LYS A 455 2.09 29.80 69.69
C LYS A 455 2.53 30.71 68.52
N GLN A 456 1.75 31.80 68.36
CA GLN A 456 2.12 33.21 68.10
C GLN A 456 2.88 33.64 66.82
N GLU A 457 2.10 34.32 65.95
CA GLU A 457 2.19 35.75 65.55
C GLU A 457 3.36 36.36 64.73
N GLU A 458 2.91 37.04 63.65
CA GLU A 458 3.35 38.30 63.00
C GLU A 458 4.20 38.33 61.69
N LEU A 459 3.73 39.24 60.80
CA LEU A 459 3.97 39.57 59.36
C LEU A 459 5.24 40.46 59.15
N PRO A 460 5.67 40.97 57.94
CA PRO A 460 4.93 41.23 56.68
C PRO A 460 5.68 41.12 55.31
N VAL A 461 4.86 41.19 54.24
CA VAL A 461 5.00 41.86 52.93
C VAL A 461 6.41 42.24 52.42
N ALA A 462 6.76 41.75 51.21
CA ALA A 462 7.41 42.56 50.18
C ALA A 462 7.20 41.95 48.79
N SER A 463 6.95 42.86 47.86
CA SER A 463 6.49 42.69 46.50
C SER A 463 7.62 42.89 45.48
N THR A 464 7.34 42.48 44.25
CA THR A 464 7.78 43.16 43.01
C THR A 464 9.21 42.89 42.50
N THR A 465 9.23 42.07 41.44
CA THR A 465 9.97 42.18 40.16
C THR A 465 11.45 42.54 40.16
N LEU A 466 12.21 41.88 39.29
CA LEU A 466 13.04 42.45 38.21
C LEU A 466 13.42 41.26 37.30
N ASN A 467 12.93 41.24 36.06
CA ASN A 467 13.68 41.59 34.84
C ASN A 467 14.66 40.48 34.42
N ASP A 468 14.90 40.15 33.16
CA ASP A 468 14.46 40.65 31.86
C ASP A 468 15.06 39.66 30.82
N VAL A 469 14.44 39.56 29.64
CA VAL A 469 15.10 39.49 28.30
C VAL A 469 16.02 38.26 28.05
N SER A 470 15.85 37.40 27.03
CA SER A 470 15.30 37.56 25.69
C SER A 470 15.20 36.21 24.93
N SER A 471 14.21 36.13 24.03
CA SER A 471 14.25 35.59 22.66
C SER A 471 14.75 34.15 22.40
N SER A 472 13.81 33.28 21.99
CA SER A 472 13.94 32.55 20.71
C SER A 472 12.55 32.23 20.14
N ASN A 473 12.42 32.43 18.82
CA ASN A 473 11.20 32.42 18.03
C ASN A 473 10.58 31.01 17.89
N GLU A 474 9.45 30.76 18.53
CA GLU A 474 8.45 29.81 18.02
C GLU A 474 7.12 30.54 17.79
N PRO A 475 6.45 30.34 16.65
CA PRO A 475 5.18 31.02 16.37
C PRO A 475 4.12 30.58 17.38
N SER A 476 3.38 31.55 17.92
CA SER A 476 2.29 31.28 18.85
C SER A 476 1.16 30.51 18.15
N LYS A 477 0.29 29.87 18.92
CA LYS A 477 -0.86 29.10 18.38
C LYS A 477 -1.80 29.98 17.53
N GLU A 478 -1.86 31.28 17.80
CA GLU A 478 -2.60 32.26 16.99
C GLU A 478 -1.90 32.58 15.67
N ASP A 479 -0.57 32.61 15.63
CA ASP A 479 0.19 32.80 14.40
C ASP A 479 0.00 31.61 13.45
N ILE A 480 0.04 30.37 13.97
CA ILE A 480 -0.13 29.15 13.16
C ILE A 480 -1.54 29.09 12.52
N SER A 481 -2.59 29.46 13.26
CA SER A 481 -3.95 29.50 12.71
C SER A 481 -4.12 30.58 11.64
N THR A 482 -3.40 31.70 11.78
CA THR A 482 -3.45 32.82 10.82
C THR A 482 -2.74 32.44 9.52
N LEU A 483 -1.51 31.90 9.59
CA LEU A 483 -0.79 31.41 8.42
C LEU A 483 -1.56 30.30 7.69
N PHE A 484 -2.23 29.41 8.44
CA PHE A 484 -3.03 28.35 7.84
C PHE A 484 -4.23 28.90 7.07
N LYS A 485 -4.91 29.92 7.62
CA LYS A 485 -6.03 30.57 6.93
C LYS A 485 -5.58 31.35 5.70
N GLU A 486 -4.47 32.08 5.76
CA GLU A 486 -3.91 32.80 4.61
C GLU A 486 -3.59 31.85 3.45
N LYS A 487 -2.94 30.72 3.75
CA LYS A 487 -2.64 29.69 2.76
C LYS A 487 -3.91 29.05 2.18
N LEU A 488 -4.91 28.82 3.02
CA LEU A 488 -6.23 28.31 2.59
C LEU A 488 -6.89 29.27 1.60
N ASP A 489 -6.90 30.57 1.90
CA ASP A 489 -7.48 31.61 1.05
C ASP A 489 -6.71 31.74 -0.28
N GLU A 490 -5.38 31.69 -0.24
CA GLU A 490 -4.51 31.74 -1.43
C GLU A 490 -4.81 30.60 -2.41
N ILE A 491 -4.85 29.36 -1.91
CA ILE A 491 -5.10 28.17 -2.74
C ILE A 491 -6.50 28.20 -3.35
N ILE A 492 -7.52 28.61 -2.59
CA ILE A 492 -8.89 28.72 -3.10
C ILE A 492 -8.97 29.81 -4.16
N MET A 493 -8.31 30.96 -3.94
CA MET A 493 -8.25 32.06 -4.91
C MET A 493 -7.56 31.65 -6.22
N ALA A 494 -6.45 30.90 -6.13
CA ALA A 494 -5.72 30.40 -7.29
C ALA A 494 -6.54 29.41 -8.14
N ASN A 495 -7.52 28.73 -7.53
CA ASN A 495 -8.33 27.69 -8.17
C ASN A 495 -9.82 28.09 -8.33
N LEU A 496 -10.12 29.39 -8.32
CA LEU A 496 -11.49 29.92 -8.36
C LEU A 496 -12.31 29.41 -9.55
N SER A 497 -11.73 29.42 -10.75
CA SER A 497 -12.43 29.08 -12.01
C SER A 497 -12.64 27.57 -12.21
N SER A 498 -11.96 26.73 -11.43
CA SER A 498 -12.08 25.28 -11.55
C SER A 498 -13.30 24.77 -10.81
N SER A 499 -14.35 24.35 -11.53
CA SER A 499 -15.54 23.78 -10.91
C SER A 499 -15.28 22.45 -10.19
N GLU A 500 -14.32 21.67 -10.70
CA GLU A 500 -13.84 20.41 -10.13
C GLU A 500 -13.00 20.59 -8.85
N PHE A 501 -12.54 21.81 -8.55
CA PHE A 501 -11.81 22.08 -7.31
C PHE A 501 -12.78 22.01 -6.12
N GLN A 502 -12.71 20.91 -5.37
CA GLN A 502 -13.53 20.63 -4.20
C GLN A 502 -12.64 20.42 -2.97
N ILE A 503 -13.25 19.93 -1.88
CA ILE A 503 -12.55 19.73 -0.61
C ILE A 503 -11.39 18.73 -0.68
N LYS A 504 -11.44 17.80 -1.65
CA LYS A 504 -10.39 16.80 -1.86
C LYS A 504 -9.13 17.48 -2.40
N GLU A 505 -9.29 18.33 -3.41
CA GLU A 505 -8.22 19.08 -4.08
C GLU A 505 -7.61 20.09 -3.11
N LEU A 506 -8.45 20.79 -2.33
CA LEU A 506 -7.99 21.70 -1.27
C LEU A 506 -7.14 20.98 -0.21
N ALA A 507 -7.51 19.76 0.19
CA ALA A 507 -6.74 18.98 1.16
C ALA A 507 -5.37 18.56 0.61
N ILE A 508 -5.31 18.20 -0.67
CA ILE A 508 -4.06 17.86 -1.37
C ILE A 508 -3.13 19.08 -1.42
N GLU A 509 -3.63 20.23 -1.86
CA GLU A 509 -2.85 21.48 -1.94
C GLU A 509 -2.39 22.00 -0.58
N MET A 510 -3.21 21.78 0.47
CA MET A 510 -2.84 22.10 1.85
C MET A 510 -1.85 21.10 2.46
N GLY A 511 -1.63 19.94 1.84
CA GLY A 511 -0.73 18.89 2.33
C GLY A 511 -1.26 18.13 3.54
N VAL A 512 -2.58 18.04 3.70
CA VAL A 512 -3.25 17.42 4.86
C VAL A 512 -4.35 16.46 4.43
N SER A 513 -4.75 15.52 5.30
CA SER A 513 -5.93 14.69 5.03
C SER A 513 -7.22 15.52 5.12
N ARG A 514 -8.30 15.06 4.46
CA ARG A 514 -9.62 15.72 4.56
C ARG A 514 -10.05 15.90 6.02
N THR A 515 -9.91 14.88 6.86
CA THR A 515 -10.25 14.93 8.28
C THR A 515 -9.42 15.96 9.04
N VAL A 516 -8.12 16.05 8.76
CA VAL A 516 -7.23 17.06 9.36
C VAL A 516 -7.63 18.46 8.91
N LEU A 517 -7.93 18.66 7.62
CA LEU A 517 -8.43 19.93 7.09
C LEU A 517 -9.74 20.36 7.78
N TYR A 518 -10.71 19.44 7.92
CA TYR A 518 -11.96 19.70 8.64
C TYR A 518 -11.71 20.07 10.11
N ASN A 519 -10.84 19.35 10.81
CA ASN A 519 -10.51 19.61 12.21
C ASN A 519 -9.76 20.93 12.41
N GLN A 520 -8.83 21.27 11.51
CA GLN A 520 -8.09 22.53 11.55
C GLN A 520 -9.02 23.70 11.25
N CYS A 521 -9.84 23.60 10.19
CA CYS A 521 -10.84 24.61 9.86
C CYS A 521 -11.89 24.80 10.96
N ALA A 522 -12.33 23.74 11.65
CA ALA A 522 -13.27 23.87 12.77
C ALA A 522 -12.73 24.73 13.93
N GLY A 523 -11.41 24.93 14.02
CA GLY A 523 -10.78 25.77 15.03
C GLY A 523 -10.89 27.27 14.78
N PHE A 524 -11.13 27.71 13.54
CA PHE A 524 -11.12 29.15 13.18
C PHE A 524 -12.15 29.57 12.11
N LEU A 525 -12.81 28.62 11.44
CA LEU A 525 -13.95 28.88 10.54
C LEU A 525 -15.26 28.60 11.28
N SER A 526 -16.25 29.45 11.05
CA SER A 526 -17.63 29.25 11.52
C SER A 526 -18.46 28.33 10.63
N GLU A 527 -17.87 27.82 9.55
CA GLU A 527 -18.55 27.03 8.53
C GLU A 527 -17.68 25.89 8.00
N SER A 528 -18.30 24.93 7.31
CA SER A 528 -17.54 23.81 6.74
C SER A 528 -16.60 24.31 5.63
N PRO A 529 -15.41 23.70 5.45
CA PRO A 529 -14.50 24.00 4.33
C PRO A 529 -15.16 24.02 2.95
N LYS A 530 -16.11 23.09 2.69
CA LYS A 530 -16.88 23.08 1.43
C LYS A 530 -17.73 24.35 1.27
N GLN A 531 -18.35 24.81 2.35
CA GLN A 531 -19.12 26.03 2.37
C GLN A 531 -18.22 27.27 2.24
N TYR A 532 -17.04 27.23 2.85
CA TYR A 532 -16.03 28.27 2.76
C TYR A 532 -15.52 28.48 1.32
N ILE A 533 -15.18 27.41 0.59
CA ILE A 533 -14.83 27.47 -0.85
C ILE A 533 -15.96 28.12 -1.65
N ARG A 534 -17.20 27.64 -1.44
CA ARG A 534 -18.38 28.19 -2.12
C ARG A 534 -18.56 29.67 -1.81
N ASN A 535 -18.30 30.08 -0.59
CA ASN A 535 -18.40 31.46 -0.18
C ASN A 535 -17.33 32.33 -0.85
N ILE A 536 -16.06 31.94 -0.85
CA ILE A 536 -15.03 32.71 -1.55
C ILE A 536 -15.38 32.89 -3.04
N ARG A 537 -15.90 31.84 -3.70
CA ARG A 537 -16.43 31.93 -5.07
C ARG A 537 -17.58 32.92 -5.20
N LEU A 538 -18.54 32.92 -4.28
CA LEU A 538 -19.68 33.83 -4.28
C LEU A 538 -19.30 35.29 -4.00
N ASP A 539 -18.31 35.53 -3.14
CA ASP A 539 -17.80 36.89 -2.87
C ASP A 539 -17.11 37.45 -4.11
N GLN A 540 -16.30 36.63 -4.78
CA GLN A 540 -15.68 37.04 -6.03
C GLN A 540 -16.72 37.22 -7.16
N ALA A 541 -17.73 36.36 -7.22
CA ALA A 541 -18.82 36.52 -8.19
C ALA A 541 -19.61 37.81 -7.96
N LYS A 542 -19.89 38.16 -6.69
CA LYS A 542 -20.53 39.43 -6.34
C LYS A 542 -19.67 40.60 -6.80
N ARG A 543 -18.37 40.57 -6.53
CA ARG A 543 -17.42 41.60 -6.96
C ARG A 543 -17.45 41.79 -8.48
N LEU A 544 -17.37 40.71 -9.25
CA LEU A 544 -17.45 40.77 -10.71
C LEU A 544 -18.83 41.27 -11.21
N LEU A 545 -19.91 40.95 -10.51
CA LEU A 545 -21.26 41.42 -10.86
C LEU A 545 -21.44 42.92 -10.62
N THR A 546 -20.80 43.50 -9.60
CA THR A 546 -20.92 44.91 -9.22
C THR A 546 -19.86 45.81 -9.87
N GLU A 547 -18.66 45.29 -10.12
CA GLU A 547 -17.53 46.08 -10.62
C GLU A 547 -17.32 45.94 -12.15
N THR A 548 -18.03 45.03 -12.82
CA THR A 548 -17.84 44.76 -14.25
C THR A 548 -19.14 44.51 -15.02
N ASP A 549 -19.11 44.76 -16.33
CA ASP A 549 -20.19 44.47 -17.27
C ASP A 549 -20.14 43.05 -17.86
N LYS A 550 -19.31 42.14 -17.32
CA LYS A 550 -19.10 40.80 -17.87
C LYS A 550 -20.41 40.00 -17.95
N PRO A 551 -20.67 39.21 -19.01
CA PRO A 551 -21.83 38.33 -19.05
C PRO A 551 -21.88 37.38 -17.84
N ILE A 552 -23.07 37.08 -17.31
CA ILE A 552 -23.23 36.19 -16.13
C ILE A 552 -22.56 34.83 -16.36
N VAL A 553 -22.59 34.32 -17.59
CA VAL A 553 -21.94 33.06 -17.97
C VAL A 553 -20.43 33.13 -17.75
N GLN A 554 -19.79 34.21 -18.19
CA GLN A 554 -18.35 34.41 -18.02
C GLN A 554 -17.99 34.56 -16.54
N ILE A 555 -18.82 35.25 -15.75
CA ILE A 555 -18.61 35.36 -14.30
C ILE A 555 -18.69 33.98 -13.64
N MET A 556 -19.63 33.13 -14.07
CA MET A 556 -19.73 31.77 -13.58
C MET A 556 -18.51 30.92 -13.92
N ASP A 557 -18.00 31.04 -15.15
CA ASP A 557 -16.79 30.34 -15.59
C ASP A 557 -15.56 30.81 -14.79
N GLU A 558 -15.42 32.13 -14.55
CA GLU A 558 -14.32 32.71 -13.76
C GLU A 558 -14.41 32.39 -12.27
N THR A 559 -15.57 31.95 -11.78
CA THR A 559 -15.81 31.63 -10.36
C THR A 559 -16.17 30.17 -10.12
N GLY A 560 -16.03 29.30 -11.13
CA GLY A 560 -16.12 27.84 -10.99
C GLY A 560 -17.55 27.34 -10.71
N PHE A 561 -18.57 27.95 -11.32
CA PHE A 561 -19.96 27.52 -11.26
C PHE A 561 -20.45 26.95 -12.60
N GLU A 562 -20.86 25.68 -12.62
CA GLU A 562 -21.26 25.00 -13.86
C GLU A 562 -22.73 25.23 -14.25
N SER A 563 -23.58 25.58 -13.28
CA SER A 563 -25.02 25.67 -13.48
C SER A 563 -25.57 27.05 -13.13
N ARG A 564 -26.26 27.66 -14.10
CA ARG A 564 -26.90 28.99 -13.93
C ARG A 564 -27.95 28.96 -12.82
N ALA A 565 -28.72 27.88 -12.74
CA ALA A 565 -29.76 27.71 -11.73
C ALA A 565 -29.15 27.60 -10.33
N TYR A 566 -28.06 26.83 -10.20
CA TYR A 566 -27.35 26.69 -8.93
C TYR A 566 -26.65 27.99 -8.51
N PHE A 567 -25.98 28.67 -9.44
CA PHE A 567 -25.36 29.98 -9.23
C PHE A 567 -26.37 31.02 -8.72
N ALA A 568 -27.49 31.17 -9.43
CA ALA A 568 -28.53 32.13 -9.04
C ALA A 568 -29.15 31.80 -7.67
N LYS A 569 -29.33 30.51 -7.37
CA LYS A 569 -29.81 30.04 -6.07
C LYS A 569 -28.83 30.42 -4.96
N CYS A 570 -27.54 30.10 -5.11
CA CYS A 570 -26.52 30.39 -4.10
C CYS A 570 -26.29 31.89 -3.88
N ILE A 571 -26.32 32.70 -4.95
CA ILE A 571 -26.24 34.17 -4.84
C ILE A 571 -27.43 34.71 -4.04
N LYS A 572 -28.65 34.25 -4.34
CA LYS A 572 -29.87 34.67 -3.62
C LYS A 572 -29.86 34.22 -2.16
N GLU A 573 -29.41 33.00 -1.89
CA GLU A 573 -29.29 32.46 -0.53
C GLU A 573 -28.28 33.25 0.31
N ARG A 574 -27.17 33.69 -0.27
CA ARG A 574 -26.11 34.39 0.46
C ARG A 574 -26.33 35.90 0.59
N PHE A 575 -26.79 36.55 -0.47
CA PHE A 575 -26.89 38.02 -0.54
C PHE A 575 -28.33 38.54 -0.50
N GLY A 576 -29.34 37.66 -0.47
CA GLY A 576 -30.75 38.03 -0.37
C GLY A 576 -31.39 38.53 -1.67
N VAL A 577 -30.59 38.73 -2.72
CA VAL A 577 -31.02 39.30 -4.01
C VAL A 577 -30.53 38.46 -5.18
N THR A 578 -31.14 38.60 -6.35
CA THR A 578 -30.74 37.85 -7.55
C THR A 578 -29.45 38.42 -8.17
N PRO A 579 -28.71 37.64 -8.99
CA PRO A 579 -27.53 38.14 -9.69
C PRO A 579 -27.82 39.40 -10.54
N ALA A 580 -29.00 39.46 -11.18
CA ALA A 580 -29.41 40.61 -11.97
C ALA A 580 -29.68 41.86 -11.11
N ALA A 581 -30.22 41.68 -9.90
CA ALA A 581 -30.42 42.77 -8.95
C ALA A 581 -29.09 43.29 -8.38
N LEU A 582 -28.11 42.43 -8.11
CA LEU A 582 -26.77 42.85 -7.65
C LEU A 582 -26.07 43.79 -8.64
N ARG A 583 -26.28 43.58 -9.95
CA ARG A 583 -25.73 44.44 -11.01
C ARG A 583 -26.34 45.85 -11.03
N GLN A 584 -27.52 46.04 -10.45
CA GLN A 584 -28.24 47.32 -10.44
C GLN A 584 -28.07 48.09 -9.12
N ILE A 585 -27.27 47.58 -8.19
CA ILE A 585 -26.92 48.29 -6.96
C ILE A 585 -25.80 49.28 -7.31
N PRO A 586 -26.01 50.60 -7.13
CA PRO A 586 -25.05 51.64 -7.52
C PRO A 586 -23.76 51.61 -6.68
#